data_AF-A0A660E4L8-F1
#
_entry.id   AF-A0A660E4L8-F1
#
_cell.length_a   1.000
_cell.length_b   1.000
_cell.length_c   1.000
_cell.angle_alpha   90.00
_cell.angle_beta   90.00
_cell.angle_gamma   90.00
#
_symmetry.space_group_name_H-M   'P 1'
#
loop_
_entity.id
_entity.type
_entity.pdbx_description
1 polymer ?
#
loop_
_entity_poly.entity_id
_entity_poly.type
_entity_poly.pdbx_seq_one_letter_code
_entity_poly.pdbx_strand_id
1 'polypeptide(L)'
;MSNGFKKYDAKATEQNVDRELWRYQKLKKQEKRLKLVALSGQAYDGMPHSKTNVNGTEEAVHKRLEDQEWVKKEMILLETAVSYVGDESESAEQASAILKWRYIDGYSLTKCCLKFGQAFADGYPLARTTMNDKLKAARLRFSEIYPRELRVEA
;
A
#
# COMPACT_ATOMS: atom_id res chain seq x y z
N MET A 1 -5.69 -12.96 -38.22
CA MET A 1 -4.48 -12.43 -37.56
C MET A 1 -4.91 -11.89 -36.20
N SER A 2 -4.61 -12.62 -35.13
CA SER A 2 -5.04 -12.31 -33.76
C SER A 2 -4.16 -11.20 -33.17
N ASN A 3 -4.73 -10.04 -32.89
CA ASN A 3 -4.16 -9.09 -31.92
C ASN A 3 -5.29 -8.56 -31.03
N GLY A 4 -5.78 -9.46 -30.16
CA GLY A 4 -6.79 -9.19 -29.15
C GLY A 4 -6.21 -8.42 -27.97
N PHE A 5 -5.78 -7.18 -28.20
CA PHE A 5 -5.51 -6.27 -27.08
C PHE A 5 -6.84 -5.93 -26.42
N LYS A 6 -7.10 -6.55 -25.26
CA LYS A 6 -8.23 -6.20 -24.40
C LYS A 6 -8.18 -4.69 -24.14
N LYS A 7 -9.22 -3.98 -24.55
CA LYS A 7 -9.37 -2.56 -24.25
C LYS A 7 -9.77 -2.48 -22.77
N TYR A 8 -8.99 -1.77 -21.97
CA TYR A 8 -9.29 -1.59 -20.55
C TYR A 8 -9.92 -0.21 -20.32
N ASP A 9 -10.89 -0.15 -19.40
CA ASP A 9 -11.41 1.12 -18.87
C ASP A 9 -10.35 1.70 -17.93
N ALA A 10 -9.62 2.71 -18.42
CA ALA A 10 -8.57 3.38 -17.69
C ALA A 10 -9.09 4.05 -16.40
N LYS A 11 -10.32 4.59 -16.42
CA LYS A 11 -10.89 5.29 -15.25
C LYS A 11 -11.28 4.30 -14.17
N ALA A 12 -11.96 3.20 -14.53
CA ALA A 12 -12.32 2.16 -13.58
C ALA A 12 -11.07 1.46 -13.01
N THR A 13 -10.08 1.20 -13.86
CA THR A 13 -8.77 0.65 -13.45
C THR A 13 -8.07 1.58 -12.45
N GLU A 14 -8.00 2.88 -12.75
CA GLU A 14 -7.40 3.87 -11.85
C GLU A 14 -8.07 3.85 -10.46
N GLN A 15 -9.39 3.76 -10.41
CA GLN A 15 -10.15 3.72 -9.16
C GLN A 15 -9.91 2.42 -8.37
N ASN A 16 -9.74 1.28 -9.04
CA ASN A 16 -9.37 0.03 -8.37
C ASN A 16 -7.97 0.13 -7.77
N VAL A 17 -7.01 0.66 -8.53
CA VAL A 17 -5.64 0.85 -8.07
C VAL A 17 -5.57 1.82 -6.90
N ASP A 18 -6.27 2.97 -6.96
CA ASP A 18 -6.29 3.93 -5.86
C ASP A 18 -6.82 3.29 -4.57
N ARG A 19 -7.89 2.49 -4.66
CA ARG A 19 -8.45 1.76 -3.52
C ARG A 19 -7.46 0.73 -2.95
N GLU A 20 -6.79 -0.03 -3.80
CA GLU A 20 -5.83 -1.04 -3.36
C GLU A 20 -4.57 -0.40 -2.75
N LEU A 21 -4.06 0.69 -3.33
CA LEU A 21 -2.93 1.42 -2.76
C LEU A 21 -3.29 2.06 -1.40
N TRP A 22 -4.50 2.60 -1.24
CA TRP A 22 -4.98 3.10 0.06
C TRP A 22 -5.18 1.99 1.11
N ARG A 23 -5.31 0.72 0.69
CA ARG A 23 -5.34 -0.42 1.62
C ARG A 23 -4.06 -0.49 2.44
N TYR A 24 -2.92 -0.04 1.92
CA TYR A 24 -1.67 0.02 2.67
C TYR A 24 -1.82 0.80 4.00
N GLN A 25 -2.47 1.97 3.98
CA GLN A 25 -2.65 2.78 5.19
C GLN A 25 -3.58 2.09 6.21
N LYS A 26 -4.57 1.32 5.72
CA LYS A 26 -5.43 0.49 6.58
C LYS A 26 -4.62 -0.63 7.23
N LEU A 27 -3.80 -1.33 6.46
CA LEU A 27 -2.90 -2.38 6.93
C LEU A 27 -1.90 -1.83 7.96
N LYS A 28 -1.28 -0.68 7.70
CA LYS A 28 -0.36 0.00 8.64
C LYS A 28 -1.04 0.35 9.96
N LYS A 29 -2.32 0.76 9.94
CA LYS A 29 -3.12 0.99 11.15
C LYS A 29 -3.44 -0.32 11.87
N GLN A 30 -3.75 -1.39 11.13
CA GLN A 30 -4.00 -2.73 11.69
C GLN A 30 -2.74 -3.32 12.34
N GLU A 31 -1.58 -3.20 11.68
CA GLU A 31 -0.29 -3.64 12.21
C GLU A 31 0.01 -2.95 13.56
N LYS A 32 -0.17 -1.62 13.63
CA LYS A 32 -0.01 -0.86 14.88
C LYS A 32 -0.96 -1.34 15.97
N ARG A 33 -2.24 -1.60 15.63
CA ARG A 33 -3.22 -2.14 16.59
C ARG A 33 -2.81 -3.51 17.12
N LEU A 34 -2.43 -4.42 16.24
CA LEU A 34 -1.99 -5.77 16.61
C LEU A 34 -0.73 -5.74 17.49
N LYS A 35 0.20 -4.81 17.23
CA LYS A 35 1.38 -4.57 18.08
C LYS A 35 1.02 -4.02 19.45
N LEU A 36 0.10 -3.05 19.53
CA LEU A 36 -0.35 -2.48 20.81
C LEU A 36 -1.07 -3.52 21.69
N VAL A 37 -1.90 -4.38 21.08
CA VAL A 37 -2.56 -5.48 21.81
C VAL A 37 -1.54 -6.48 22.39
N ALA A 38 -0.43 -6.72 21.69
CA ALA A 38 0.65 -7.55 22.21
C ALA A 38 1.31 -6.96 23.46
N LEU A 39 1.39 -5.63 23.55
CA LEU A 39 1.95 -4.91 24.71
C LEU A 39 0.95 -4.82 25.87
N SER A 40 -0.34 -4.63 25.59
CA SER A 40 -1.37 -4.59 26.64
C SER A 40 -1.74 -5.96 27.20
N GLY A 41 -1.40 -7.04 26.50
CA GLY A 41 -1.65 -8.43 26.88
C GLY A 41 -0.54 -9.08 27.71
N GLN A 42 0.47 -8.33 28.16
CA GLN A 42 1.30 -8.76 29.30
C GLN A 42 0.42 -8.74 30.54
N ALA A 43 -0.33 -9.84 30.71
CA ALA A 43 -1.13 -10.09 31.89
C ALA A 43 -0.22 -10.02 33.13
N TYR A 44 -0.69 -9.23 34.09
CA TYR A 44 -0.30 -9.27 35.49
C TYR A 44 0.02 -10.71 35.94
N ASP A 45 1.23 -10.92 36.43
CA ASP A 45 1.73 -12.17 37.06
C ASP A 45 1.03 -12.50 38.40
N GLY A 46 -0.24 -12.08 38.57
CA GLY A 46 -0.95 -12.12 39.85
C GLY A 46 -2.45 -12.38 39.77
N MET A 47 -3.03 -12.65 38.59
CA MET A 47 -4.47 -12.99 38.51
C MET A 47 -4.64 -14.51 38.48
N PRO A 48 -5.51 -15.12 39.32
CA PRO A 48 -5.59 -16.56 39.44
C PRO A 48 -6.00 -17.20 38.11
N HIS A 49 -5.18 -18.11 37.60
CA HIS A 49 -5.49 -18.90 36.42
C HIS A 49 -6.76 -19.74 36.67
N SER A 50 -7.87 -19.33 36.06
CA SER A 50 -9.01 -20.23 35.86
C SER A 50 -8.56 -21.36 34.93
N LYS A 51 -8.59 -22.61 35.43
CA LYS A 51 -8.12 -23.82 34.72
C LYS A 51 -8.93 -24.17 33.47
N THR A 52 -10.00 -23.45 33.14
CA THR A 52 -10.95 -23.82 32.08
C THR A 52 -10.80 -23.05 30.76
N ASN A 53 -9.90 -22.07 30.64
CA ASN A 53 -9.80 -21.22 29.43
C ASN A 53 -8.44 -21.26 28.70
N VAL A 54 -7.62 -22.28 28.98
CA VAL A 54 -6.24 -22.36 28.45
C VAL A 54 -6.22 -22.46 26.91
N ASN A 55 -7.13 -23.24 26.31
CA ASN A 55 -7.20 -23.39 24.84
C ASN A 55 -7.60 -22.11 24.11
N GLY A 56 -8.58 -21.35 24.65
CA GLY A 56 -9.05 -20.11 24.01
C GLY A 56 -8.01 -18.99 24.03
N THR A 57 -7.15 -18.95 25.04
CA THR A 57 -6.05 -17.98 25.13
C THR A 57 -4.90 -18.31 24.17
N GLU A 58 -4.55 -19.59 23.99
CA GLU A 58 -3.51 -20.00 23.04
C GLU A 58 -3.96 -19.82 21.59
N GLU A 59 -5.19 -20.24 21.26
CA GLU A 59 -5.78 -20.05 19.92
C GLU A 59 -5.88 -18.55 19.55
N ALA A 60 -6.25 -17.68 20.50
CA ALA A 60 -6.30 -16.25 20.27
C ALA A 60 -4.90 -15.63 20.02
N VAL A 61 -3.87 -16.14 20.69
CA VAL A 61 -2.48 -15.72 20.46
C VAL A 61 -1.98 -16.20 19.09
N HIS A 62 -2.25 -17.45 18.73
CA HIS A 62 -1.88 -18.01 17.42
C HIS A 62 -2.52 -17.23 16.28
N LYS A 63 -3.85 -17.03 16.33
CA LYS A 63 -4.57 -16.23 15.32
C LYS A 63 -4.01 -14.82 15.19
N ARG A 64 -3.63 -14.19 16.31
CA ARG A 64 -3.02 -12.85 16.30
C ARG A 64 -1.66 -12.84 15.60
N LEU A 65 -0.84 -13.87 15.78
CA LEU A 65 0.45 -13.99 15.09
C LEU A 65 0.25 -14.18 13.59
N GLU A 66 -0.70 -15.04 13.19
CA GLU A 66 -1.09 -15.22 11.79
C GLU A 66 -1.57 -13.90 11.16
N ASP A 67 -2.44 -13.16 11.86
CA ASP A 67 -2.91 -11.84 11.41
C ASP A 67 -1.75 -10.85 11.25
N GLN A 68 -0.79 -10.85 12.18
CA GLN A 68 0.40 -9.98 12.08
C GLN A 68 1.28 -10.34 10.88
N GLU A 69 1.53 -11.63 10.64
CA GLU A 69 2.30 -12.10 9.50
C GLU A 69 1.61 -11.76 8.18
N TRP A 70 0.30 -12.01 8.10
CA TRP A 70 -0.49 -11.71 6.92
C TRP A 70 -0.47 -10.21 6.59
N VAL A 71 -0.71 -9.35 7.59
CA VAL A 71 -0.66 -7.89 7.40
C VAL A 71 0.71 -7.44 6.89
N LYS A 72 1.81 -7.97 7.46
CA LYS A 72 3.17 -7.65 7.01
C LYS A 72 3.42 -8.09 5.57
N LYS A 73 3.04 -9.32 5.20
CA LYS A 73 3.19 -9.84 3.84
C LYS A 73 2.45 -8.96 2.83
N GLU A 74 1.22 -8.55 3.15
CA GLU A 74 0.42 -7.67 2.28
C GLU A 74 1.02 -6.26 2.15
N MET A 75 1.57 -5.72 3.23
CA MET A 75 2.28 -4.43 3.19
C MET A 75 3.54 -4.51 2.32
N ILE A 76 4.35 -5.57 2.50
CA ILE A 76 5.55 -5.82 1.68
C ILE A 76 5.17 -5.96 0.21
N LEU A 77 4.12 -6.71 -0.11
CA LEU A 77 3.65 -6.87 -1.48
C LEU A 77 3.36 -5.51 -2.15
N LEU A 78 2.64 -4.62 -1.45
CA LEU A 78 2.33 -3.28 -1.97
C LEU A 78 3.58 -2.42 -2.10
N GLU A 79 4.48 -2.44 -1.12
CA GLU A 79 5.76 -1.70 -1.15
C GLU A 79 6.65 -2.16 -2.30
N THR A 80 6.83 -3.47 -2.45
CA THR A 80 7.62 -4.09 -3.51
C THR A 80 7.03 -3.80 -4.88
N ALA A 81 5.71 -3.93 -5.05
CA ALA A 81 5.06 -3.59 -6.31
C ALA A 81 5.21 -2.10 -6.66
N VAL A 82 5.11 -1.19 -5.68
CA VAL A 82 5.40 0.24 -5.90
C VAL A 82 6.86 0.45 -6.31
N SER A 83 7.80 -0.28 -5.70
CA SER A 83 9.23 -0.22 -6.08
C SER A 83 9.44 -0.66 -7.53
N TYR A 84 8.85 -1.79 -7.94
CA TYR A 84 9.01 -2.32 -9.29
C TYR A 84 8.40 -1.45 -10.40
N VAL A 85 7.50 -0.52 -10.06
CA VAL A 85 7.08 0.54 -11.02
C VAL A 85 8.27 1.40 -11.47
N GLY A 86 9.38 1.41 -10.74
CA GLY A 86 10.57 2.22 -11.00
C GLY A 86 11.58 1.66 -12.01
N ASP A 87 11.50 0.38 -12.38
CA ASP A 87 12.68 -0.38 -12.83
C ASP A 87 13.11 -0.22 -14.30
N GLU A 88 12.63 0.78 -15.04
CA GLU A 88 12.84 0.82 -16.51
C GLU A 88 13.23 2.18 -17.10
N SER A 89 12.93 3.30 -16.45
CA SER A 89 13.23 4.64 -16.97
C SER A 89 13.14 5.72 -15.89
N GLU A 90 13.68 6.91 -16.15
CA GLU A 90 13.52 8.06 -15.26
C GLU A 90 12.03 8.41 -15.02
N SER A 91 11.20 8.27 -16.06
CA SER A 91 9.74 8.43 -15.91
C SER A 91 9.12 7.35 -15.01
N ALA A 92 9.69 6.14 -14.98
CA ALA A 92 9.26 5.04 -14.12
C ALA A 92 9.67 5.30 -12.67
N GLU A 93 10.89 5.79 -12.45
CA GLU A 93 11.38 6.21 -11.13
C GLU A 93 10.51 7.33 -10.54
N GLN A 94 10.19 8.35 -11.33
CA GLN A 94 9.25 9.41 -10.95
C GLN A 94 7.87 8.85 -10.55
N ALA A 95 7.36 7.86 -11.30
CA ALA A 95 6.07 7.22 -11.03
C ALA A 95 6.11 6.45 -9.69
N SER A 96 7.13 5.61 -9.48
CA SER A 96 7.35 4.88 -8.23
C SER A 96 7.44 5.83 -7.03
N ALA A 97 8.23 6.90 -7.15
CA ALA A 97 8.39 7.91 -6.09
C ALA A 97 7.06 8.58 -5.72
N ILE A 98 6.26 9.00 -6.72
CA ILE A 98 4.94 9.61 -6.49
C ILE A 98 4.01 8.64 -5.75
N LEU A 99 3.95 7.37 -6.16
CA LEU A 99 3.13 6.35 -5.51
C LEU A 99 3.59 6.11 -4.06
N LYS A 100 4.90 5.98 -3.83
CA LYS A 100 5.48 5.81 -2.49
C LYS A 100 5.10 6.96 -1.56
N TRP A 101 5.34 8.21 -1.97
CA TRP A 101 5.02 9.37 -1.15
C TRP A 101 3.53 9.47 -0.85
N ARG A 102 2.69 9.22 -1.87
CA ARG A 102 1.24 9.38 -1.72
C ARG A 102 0.62 8.29 -0.84
N TYR A 103 1.02 7.03 -1.02
CA TYR A 103 0.31 5.89 -0.44
C TYR A 103 1.05 5.17 0.66
N ILE A 104 2.38 5.11 0.61
CA ILE A 104 3.19 4.42 1.64
C ILE A 104 3.52 5.40 2.77
N ASP A 105 4.01 6.59 2.41
CA ASP A 105 4.32 7.65 3.36
C ASP A 105 3.07 8.44 3.79
N GLY A 106 1.99 8.36 3.01
CA GLY A 106 0.70 8.99 3.33
C GLY A 106 0.72 10.51 3.19
N TYR A 107 1.57 11.06 2.32
CA TYR A 107 1.69 12.51 2.14
C TYR A 107 0.48 13.12 1.43
N SER A 108 0.20 14.38 1.76
CA SER A 108 -0.77 15.19 1.02
C SER A 108 -0.26 15.45 -0.40
N LEU A 109 -1.18 15.68 -1.35
CA LEU A 109 -0.82 16.00 -2.73
C LEU A 109 0.12 17.21 -2.80
N THR A 110 -0.11 18.23 -1.98
CA THR A 110 0.77 19.41 -1.87
C THR A 110 2.19 19.02 -1.50
N LYS A 111 2.33 18.14 -0.49
CA LYS A 111 3.65 17.66 -0.05
C LYS A 111 4.32 16.79 -1.13
N CYS A 112 3.56 15.99 -1.87
CA CYS A 112 4.09 15.28 -3.04
C CYS A 112 4.61 16.26 -4.11
N CYS A 113 3.92 17.37 -4.39
CA CYS A 113 4.39 18.39 -5.34
C CYS A 113 5.73 19.00 -4.93
N LEU A 114 5.88 19.34 -3.64
CA LEU A 114 7.13 19.84 -3.07
C LEU A 114 8.25 18.80 -3.17
N LYS A 115 7.97 17.56 -2.77
CA LYS A 115 8.94 16.45 -2.80
C LYS A 115 9.39 16.13 -4.22
N PHE A 116 8.48 16.19 -5.18
CA PHE A 116 8.80 16.01 -6.59
C PHE A 116 9.77 17.08 -7.08
N GLY A 117 9.50 18.35 -6.75
CA GLY A 117 10.40 19.45 -7.09
C GLY A 117 11.82 19.24 -6.55
N GLN A 118 11.92 18.84 -5.27
CA GLN A 118 13.19 18.55 -4.61
C GLN A 118 13.97 17.39 -5.25
N ALA A 119 13.27 16.35 -5.73
CA ALA A 119 13.91 15.15 -6.24
C ALA A 119 14.22 15.20 -7.75
N PHE A 120 13.39 15.89 -8.54
CA PHE A 120 13.38 15.76 -10.00
C PHE A 120 13.28 17.09 -10.77
N ALA A 121 13.19 18.24 -10.11
CA ALA A 121 13.01 19.53 -10.78
C ALA A 121 13.72 20.69 -10.06
N ASP A 122 14.97 20.48 -9.64
CA ASP A 122 15.85 21.50 -9.06
C ASP A 122 15.23 22.34 -7.92
N GLY A 123 14.36 21.73 -7.13
CA GLY A 123 13.66 22.36 -6.01
C GLY A 123 12.36 23.07 -6.37
N TYR A 124 11.99 23.19 -7.65
CA TYR A 124 10.75 23.84 -8.07
C TYR A 124 9.53 22.93 -7.93
N PRO A 125 8.52 23.29 -7.12
CA PRO A 125 7.35 22.45 -6.92
C PRO A 125 6.54 22.26 -8.20
N LEU A 126 6.09 21.02 -8.44
CA LEU A 126 5.22 20.75 -9.57
C LEU A 126 3.81 21.31 -9.36
N ALA A 127 3.17 21.78 -10.43
CA ALA A 127 1.76 22.17 -10.38
C ALA A 127 0.85 20.98 -9.99
N ARG A 128 -0.21 21.24 -9.22
CA ARG A 128 -1.11 20.19 -8.72
C ARG A 128 -1.82 19.42 -9.82
N THR A 129 -2.20 20.09 -10.91
CA THR A 129 -2.82 19.47 -12.08
C THR A 129 -1.87 18.47 -12.73
N THR A 130 -0.65 18.91 -13.04
CA THR A 130 0.41 18.05 -13.59
C THR A 130 0.76 16.90 -12.65
N MET A 131 0.80 17.14 -11.33
CA MET A 131 1.01 16.08 -10.34
C MET A 131 -0.11 15.05 -10.36
N ASN A 132 -1.37 15.47 -10.47
CA ASN A 132 -2.49 14.54 -10.59
C ASN A 132 -2.42 13.72 -11.88
N ASP A 133 -2.03 14.32 -13.00
CA ASP A 133 -1.89 13.60 -14.26
C ASP A 133 -0.75 12.58 -14.21
N LYS A 134 0.40 12.95 -13.62
CA LYS A 134 1.49 12.00 -13.34
C LYS A 134 1.06 10.88 -12.39
N LEU A 135 0.28 11.21 -11.36
CA LEU A 135 -0.25 10.22 -10.41
C LEU A 135 -1.21 9.24 -11.09
N LYS A 136 -2.09 9.71 -11.98
CA LYS A 136 -2.95 8.84 -12.80
C LYS A 136 -2.12 7.88 -13.65
N ALA A 137 -1.13 8.40 -14.38
CA ALA A 137 -0.24 7.58 -15.18
C ALA A 137 0.50 6.54 -14.33
N ALA A 138 1.00 6.93 -13.15
CA ALA A 138 1.67 6.02 -12.23
C ALA A 138 0.74 4.89 -11.73
N ARG A 139 -0.53 5.20 -11.43
CA ARG A 139 -1.53 4.18 -11.04
C ARG A 139 -1.80 3.18 -12.15
N LEU A 140 -1.90 3.64 -13.40
CA LEU A 140 -2.09 2.74 -14.54
C LEU A 140 -0.89 1.80 -14.71
N ARG A 141 0.35 2.32 -14.62
CA ARG A 141 1.55 1.47 -14.63
C ARG A 141 1.58 0.45 -13.49
N PHE A 142 1.18 0.87 -12.29
CA PHE A 142 1.06 -0.05 -11.15
C PHE A 142 0.12 -1.23 -11.44
N SER A 143 -0.97 -1.01 -12.19
CA SER A 143 -1.91 -2.08 -12.57
C SER A 143 -1.33 -3.14 -13.52
N GLU A 144 -0.21 -2.84 -14.17
CA GLU A 144 0.48 -3.76 -15.08
C GLU A 144 1.41 -4.71 -14.31
N ILE A 145 1.96 -4.25 -13.19
CA ILE A 145 2.93 -4.99 -12.36
C ILE A 145 2.25 -5.73 -11.20
N TYR A 146 1.18 -5.18 -10.64
CA TYR A 146 0.54 -5.75 -9.45
C TYR A 146 -0.09 -7.13 -9.77
N PRO A 147 0.16 -8.17 -8.94
CA PRO A 147 -0.23 -9.54 -9.28
C PRO A 147 -1.74 -9.81 -9.18
N ARG A 148 -2.54 -8.90 -8.62
CA ARG A 148 -4.01 -9.04 -8.56
C ARG A 148 -4.66 -8.31 -9.73
N GLU A 149 -5.76 -8.85 -10.24
CA GLU A 149 -6.55 -8.20 -11.29
C GLU A 149 -7.17 -6.90 -10.79
N LEU A 150 -6.52 -5.78 -11.12
CA LEU A 150 -7.03 -4.43 -10.87
C LEU A 150 -7.59 -3.79 -12.14
N ARG A 151 -7.21 -4.29 -13.31
CA ARG A 151 -7.61 -3.81 -14.64
C ARG A 151 -9.05 -4.21 -14.94
N VAL A 152 -9.83 -3.27 -15.46
CA VAL A 152 -11.25 -3.47 -15.82
C VAL A 152 -11.38 -3.49 -17.33
N GLU A 153 -11.96 -4.54 -17.89
CA GLU A 153 -12.23 -4.65 -19.32
C GLU A 153 -13.34 -3.65 -19.74
N ALA A 154 -13.16 -3.03 -20.91
CA ALA A 154 -14.05 -1.98 -21.45
C ALA A 154 -15.21 -2.54 -22.28
#